data_AF-A0A3C2BC55-F1
#
_entry.id   AF-A0A3C2BC55-F1
#
_cell.length_a   1.000
_cell.length_b   1.000
_cell.length_c   1.000
_cell.angle_alpha   90.00
_cell.angle_beta   90.00
_cell.angle_gamma   90.00
#
_symmetry.space_group_name_H-M   'P 1'
#
loop_
_entity.id
_entity.type
_entity.pdbx_description
1 polymer ?
#
loop_
_entity_poly.entity_id
_entity_poly.type
_entity_poly.pdbx_seq_one_letter_code
_entity_poly.pdbx_strand_id
1 'polypeptide(L)'
;MSTSRTGGKGKKKRYKLRYDRIIAVGVVFIIIIVMLVSCIGSCSGKNNESSSEISSESVQTQTENTSLPVSETTSETSATQPATENSGYTVQKLEYSEINKGDLVLVNKTYEYKFTEDLDIVDIYSHKNEYYTVKDMEVSLESNVINQLNAMMEAFYKEKKNTDIRVIDAYRSKEEQDKQVSGNKTDVTGGYSDYNTARSFALGSFPADGTSYYLLDEGDYSWIYDNMQNYGFILRYPVSKDLITGIPSSTYRFRYVGVPHAIYMAQNNLTLEEYIENIKSYNKDTPLKVTDGTKSYNIYYVSANENSVTEVPVPSDKTYTISGNNTDGFIVTVTLN
;
A
#
# COMPACT_ATOMS: atom_id res chain seq x y z
N MET A 1 -64.06 -23.92 -14.27
CA MET A 1 -63.81 -24.62 -12.99
C MET A 1 -62.36 -24.34 -12.61
N SER A 2 -62.17 -23.47 -11.62
CA SER A 2 -60.89 -22.90 -11.20
C SER A 2 -60.23 -23.80 -10.16
N THR A 3 -58.95 -24.14 -10.31
CA THR A 3 -58.15 -24.79 -9.25
C THR A 3 -57.01 -23.87 -8.83
N SER A 4 -57.02 -23.54 -7.55
CA SER A 4 -56.19 -22.56 -6.87
C SER A 4 -54.83 -23.14 -6.45
N ARG A 5 -53.78 -22.33 -6.62
CA ARG A 5 -52.43 -22.53 -6.07
C ARG A 5 -52.41 -22.03 -4.62
N THR A 6 -52.14 -22.89 -3.65
CA THR A 6 -51.94 -22.50 -2.25
C THR A 6 -50.47 -22.15 -1.98
N GLY A 7 -50.22 -20.93 -1.52
CA GLY A 7 -48.92 -20.45 -1.05
C GLY A 7 -48.68 -20.79 0.42
N GLY A 8 -47.52 -21.36 0.73
CA GLY A 8 -47.06 -21.59 2.10
C GLY A 8 -46.37 -20.36 2.70
N LYS A 9 -46.92 -19.82 3.79
CA LYS A 9 -46.26 -18.80 4.63
C LYS A 9 -45.39 -19.48 5.69
N GLY A 10 -44.08 -19.24 5.68
CA GLY A 10 -43.15 -19.67 6.73
C GLY A 10 -43.36 -18.90 8.04
N LYS A 11 -43.52 -19.61 9.17
CA LYS A 11 -43.60 -19.02 10.52
C LYS A 11 -42.19 -18.66 11.02
N LYS A 12 -41.94 -17.40 11.39
CA LYS A 12 -40.72 -16.96 12.08
C LYS A 12 -40.70 -17.51 13.53
N LYS A 13 -39.63 -18.24 13.90
CA LYS A 13 -39.38 -18.66 15.29
C LYS A 13 -38.95 -17.45 16.14
N ARG A 14 -39.64 -17.20 17.26
CA ARG A 14 -39.24 -16.22 18.28
C ARG A 14 -38.30 -16.90 19.28
N TYR A 15 -37.09 -16.38 19.44
CA TYR A 15 -36.15 -16.83 20.48
C TYR A 15 -36.53 -16.20 21.82
N LYS A 16 -36.74 -17.01 22.86
CA LYS A 16 -36.85 -16.54 24.24
C LYS A 16 -35.44 -16.35 24.80
N LEU A 17 -35.09 -15.10 25.12
CA LEU A 17 -33.84 -14.77 25.82
C LEU A 17 -33.86 -15.41 27.22
N ARG A 18 -32.81 -16.16 27.56
CA ARG A 18 -32.64 -16.79 28.88
C ARG A 18 -32.01 -15.77 29.83
N TYR A 19 -32.86 -15.04 30.56
CA TYR A 19 -32.48 -13.96 31.47
C TYR A 19 -31.46 -14.37 32.55
N ASP A 20 -31.43 -15.64 32.95
CA ASP A 20 -30.49 -16.18 33.93
C ASP A 20 -29.01 -15.98 33.51
N ARG A 21 -28.72 -16.06 32.22
CA ARG A 21 -27.35 -15.85 31.69
C ARG A 21 -26.95 -14.38 31.64
N ILE A 22 -27.92 -13.49 31.50
CA ILE A 22 -27.70 -12.03 31.48
C ILE A 22 -27.43 -11.53 32.90
N ILE A 23 -28.15 -12.06 33.88
CA ILE A 23 -27.95 -11.74 35.30
C ILE A 23 -26.55 -12.18 35.76
N ALA A 24 -26.09 -13.37 35.37
CA ALA A 24 -24.75 -13.86 35.72
C ALA A 24 -23.63 -12.94 35.19
N VAL A 25 -23.75 -12.46 33.94
CA VAL A 25 -22.77 -11.53 33.34
C VAL A 25 -22.79 -10.16 34.04
N GLY A 26 -23.96 -9.66 34.43
CA GLY A 26 -24.08 -8.41 35.18
C GLY A 26 -23.40 -8.45 36.54
N VAL A 27 -23.50 -9.58 37.26
CA VAL A 27 -22.86 -9.76 38.58
C VAL A 27 -21.33 -9.77 38.46
N VAL A 28 -20.78 -10.43 37.45
CA VAL A 28 -19.33 -10.45 37.19
C VAL A 28 -18.81 -9.04 36.88
N PHE A 29 -19.56 -8.26 36.11
CA PHE A 29 -19.17 -6.89 35.75
C PHE A 29 -19.14 -5.95 36.96
N ILE A 30 -20.10 -6.10 37.89
CA ILE A 30 -20.13 -5.34 39.15
C ILE A 30 -18.92 -5.69 40.03
N ILE A 31 -18.54 -6.97 40.12
CA ILE A 31 -17.35 -7.39 40.90
C ILE A 31 -16.07 -6.78 40.34
N ILE A 32 -15.92 -6.71 39.01
CA ILE A 32 -14.75 -6.09 38.36
C ILE A 32 -14.69 -4.58 38.65
N ILE A 33 -15.81 -3.88 38.62
CA ILE A 33 -15.87 -2.45 38.97
C ILE A 33 -15.46 -2.21 40.43
N VAL A 34 -15.91 -3.05 41.36
CA VAL A 34 -15.55 -2.95 42.78
C VAL A 34 -14.06 -3.22 43.01
N MET A 35 -13.44 -4.13 42.25
CA MET A 35 -11.99 -4.35 42.32
C MET A 35 -11.19 -3.15 41.79
N LEU A 36 -11.64 -2.50 40.71
CA LEU A 36 -10.95 -1.35 40.12
C LEU A 36 -11.01 -0.11 41.03
N VAL A 37 -12.12 0.09 41.73
CA VAL A 37 -12.27 1.22 42.68
C VAL A 37 -11.42 1.03 43.95
N SER A 38 -11.08 -0.22 44.30
CA SER A 38 -10.23 -0.52 45.47
C SER A 38 -8.72 -0.26 45.23
N CYS A 39 -8.33 0.05 43.99
CA CYS A 39 -6.93 0.37 43.63
C CYS A 39 -6.61 1.89 43.64
N ILE A 40 -7.57 2.75 43.97
CA ILE A 40 -7.34 4.21 44.07
C ILE A 40 -7.49 4.62 45.53
N GLY A 41 -6.48 4.31 46.33
CA GLY A 41 -6.50 4.57 47.76
C GLY A 41 -5.17 4.33 48.46
N SER A 42 -4.08 4.87 47.93
CA SER A 42 -2.86 5.08 48.73
C SER A 42 -1.97 6.17 48.13
N CYS A 43 -1.93 7.30 48.83
CA CYS A 43 -1.19 8.53 48.51
C CYS A 43 0.33 8.39 48.74
N SER A 44 1.15 9.19 48.02
CA SER A 44 1.84 10.38 48.57
C SER A 44 3.12 10.74 47.81
N GLY A 45 3.32 12.02 47.50
CA GLY A 45 4.64 12.53 47.09
C GLY A 45 4.74 13.95 46.50
N LYS A 46 4.49 14.98 47.33
CA LYS A 46 5.13 16.33 47.39
C LYS A 46 5.23 17.27 46.15
N ASN A 47 4.53 18.40 46.30
CA ASN A 47 4.94 19.83 46.22
C ASN A 47 5.91 20.32 45.13
N ASN A 48 5.50 21.32 44.33
CA ASN A 48 5.72 22.75 44.61
C ASN A 48 5.11 23.67 43.53
N GLU A 49 4.60 24.82 43.98
CA GLU A 49 4.14 25.97 43.20
C GLU A 49 5.30 26.65 42.46
N SER A 50 5.02 27.17 41.26
CA SER A 50 5.17 28.60 40.98
C SER A 50 4.57 28.98 39.63
N SER A 51 3.73 29.99 39.70
CA SER A 51 3.20 30.83 38.64
C SER A 51 4.27 31.79 38.10
N SER A 52 4.17 32.18 36.82
CA SER A 52 4.35 33.58 36.38
C SER A 52 3.97 33.75 34.91
N GLU A 53 3.49 34.97 34.67
CA GLU A 53 2.77 35.51 33.51
C GLU A 53 3.66 36.13 32.42
N ILE A 54 3.11 36.17 31.20
CA ILE A 54 2.99 37.28 30.22
C ILE A 54 4.25 38.05 29.74
N SER A 55 4.40 38.12 28.41
CA SER A 55 4.48 39.34 27.55
C SER A 55 5.36 39.06 26.32
N SER A 56 4.88 39.04 25.06
CA SER A 56 4.56 40.14 24.13
C SER A 56 5.69 41.12 23.76
N GLU A 57 5.69 41.48 22.46
CA GLU A 57 6.44 42.47 21.65
C GLU A 57 7.67 41.93 20.89
N SER A 58 7.68 41.80 19.56
CA SER A 58 7.47 42.74 18.41
C SER A 58 8.63 43.69 18.13
N VAL A 59 9.30 43.53 16.97
CA VAL A 59 9.98 44.60 16.23
C VAL A 59 9.93 44.31 14.72
N GLN A 60 9.29 45.21 13.96
CA GLN A 60 9.47 45.44 12.52
C GLN A 60 10.79 46.23 12.30
N THR A 61 11.48 46.24 11.16
CA THR A 61 11.12 47.11 10.00
C THR A 61 12.29 47.18 8.98
N GLN A 62 11.91 47.15 7.68
CA GLN A 62 12.50 47.73 6.43
C GLN A 62 13.90 47.30 5.93
N THR A 63 14.09 46.86 4.67
CA THR A 63 13.81 47.39 3.30
C THR A 63 14.90 48.35 2.81
N GLU A 64 15.65 47.97 1.77
CA GLU A 64 15.68 48.72 0.49
C GLU A 64 16.39 47.98 -0.66
N ASN A 65 15.92 48.31 -1.87
CA ASN A 65 16.20 47.77 -3.20
C ASN A 65 17.48 48.35 -3.83
N THR A 66 17.94 47.77 -4.97
CA THR A 66 17.97 48.44 -6.30
C THR A 66 18.68 47.62 -7.39
N SER A 67 17.85 47.11 -8.33
CA SER A 67 17.95 46.97 -9.81
C SER A 67 19.26 46.74 -10.62
N LEU A 68 19.27 45.63 -11.40
CA LEU A 68 19.26 45.47 -12.90
C LEU A 68 20.28 46.23 -13.79
N PRO A 69 20.75 45.65 -14.94
CA PRO A 69 19.91 45.54 -16.16
C PRO A 69 20.04 44.26 -17.03
N VAL A 70 19.07 44.21 -17.95
CA VAL A 70 18.67 43.24 -18.98
C VAL A 70 19.58 43.30 -20.23
N SER A 71 19.64 42.21 -21.00
CA SER A 71 19.75 42.28 -22.47
C SER A 71 19.01 41.11 -23.13
N GLU A 72 18.06 41.48 -23.98
CA GLU A 72 17.33 40.62 -24.91
C GLU A 72 18.16 40.36 -26.17
N THR A 73 17.99 39.21 -26.81
CA THR A 73 18.06 39.10 -28.28
C THR A 73 17.16 37.97 -28.74
N THR A 74 16.19 38.36 -29.55
CA THR A 74 15.20 37.59 -30.31
C THR A 74 15.84 36.86 -31.49
N SER A 75 15.36 35.68 -31.84
CA SER A 75 15.39 35.17 -33.23
C SER A 75 14.27 34.16 -33.44
N GLU A 76 13.51 34.41 -34.51
CA GLU A 76 12.30 33.73 -34.94
C GLU A 76 12.59 32.43 -35.71
N THR A 77 11.67 31.48 -35.56
CA THR A 77 11.05 30.59 -36.57
C THR A 77 11.93 29.87 -37.60
N SER A 78 11.94 28.54 -37.51
CA SER A 78 11.72 27.68 -38.69
C SER A 78 11.08 26.36 -38.29
N ALA A 79 9.86 26.17 -38.79
CA ALA A 79 9.15 24.90 -38.76
C ALA A 79 9.89 23.87 -39.62
N THR A 80 10.16 22.70 -39.06
CA THR A 80 10.46 21.49 -39.84
C THR A 80 9.97 20.27 -39.05
N GLN A 81 8.80 19.76 -39.40
CA GLN A 81 8.58 18.31 -39.48
C GLN A 81 8.94 17.90 -40.93
N PRO A 82 9.36 16.66 -41.25
CA PRO A 82 9.19 15.46 -40.45
C PRO A 82 10.42 14.55 -40.35
N ALA A 83 10.59 13.94 -39.18
CA ALA A 83 11.36 12.71 -39.07
C ALA A 83 10.53 11.70 -38.29
N THR A 84 9.62 11.02 -38.99
CA THR A 84 9.24 9.65 -38.60
C THR A 84 10.49 8.78 -38.80
N GLU A 85 11.42 8.89 -37.86
CA GLU A 85 12.46 7.89 -37.71
C GLU A 85 11.80 6.60 -37.27
N ASN A 86 12.23 5.53 -37.92
CA ASN A 86 11.82 4.15 -37.71
C ASN A 86 12.39 3.67 -36.34
N SER A 87 11.99 4.33 -35.26
CA SER A 87 12.62 4.23 -33.93
C SER A 87 12.23 2.99 -33.15
N GLY A 88 11.39 2.11 -33.73
CA GLY A 88 10.83 0.94 -33.05
C GLY A 88 9.86 1.28 -31.91
N TYR A 89 9.45 2.54 -31.79
CA TYR A 89 8.60 3.03 -30.71
C TYR A 89 7.35 3.73 -31.26
N THR A 90 6.25 3.60 -30.52
CA THR A 90 5.02 4.39 -30.64
C THR A 90 4.84 5.23 -29.38
N VAL A 91 3.79 6.07 -29.36
CA VAL A 91 3.46 6.95 -28.23
C VAL A 91 2.10 6.57 -27.67
N GLN A 92 2.04 6.39 -26.35
CA GLN A 92 0.80 6.41 -25.58
C GLN A 92 0.56 7.83 -25.06
N LYS A 93 -0.67 8.33 -25.21
CA LYS A 93 -1.05 9.65 -24.70
C LYS A 93 -1.80 9.47 -23.40
N LEU A 94 -1.20 9.92 -22.30
CA LEU A 94 -1.77 9.76 -20.96
C LEU A 94 -2.09 11.12 -20.33
N GLU A 95 -3.22 11.21 -19.65
CA GLU A 95 -3.61 12.42 -18.91
C GLU A 95 -2.81 12.53 -17.60
N TYR A 96 -2.61 13.75 -17.09
CA TYR A 96 -1.85 13.94 -15.84
C TYR A 96 -2.44 13.14 -14.66
N SER A 97 -3.76 13.00 -14.56
CA SER A 97 -4.42 12.24 -13.50
C SER A 97 -4.09 10.74 -13.51
N GLU A 98 -3.55 10.21 -14.61
CA GLU A 98 -3.17 8.80 -14.70
C GLU A 98 -1.87 8.49 -13.93
N ILE A 99 -1.13 9.51 -13.45
CA ILE A 99 -0.01 9.27 -12.52
C ILE A 99 -0.47 8.61 -11.22
N ASN A 100 -1.77 8.67 -10.89
CA ASN A 100 -2.33 8.08 -9.68
C ASN A 100 -2.77 6.61 -9.87
N LYS A 101 -2.41 5.97 -10.99
CA LYS A 101 -2.82 4.60 -11.34
C LYS A 101 -1.63 3.66 -11.53
N GLY A 102 -1.85 2.37 -11.28
CA GLY A 102 -0.88 1.31 -11.53
C GLY A 102 -0.17 0.78 -10.27
N ASP A 103 0.73 -0.18 -10.45
CA ASP A 103 1.33 -0.95 -9.35
C ASP A 103 2.33 -0.16 -8.51
N LEU A 104 2.94 0.87 -9.10
CA LEU A 104 4.01 1.68 -8.51
C LEU A 104 3.52 2.98 -7.88
N VAL A 105 2.21 3.13 -7.67
CA VAL A 105 1.65 4.29 -6.96
C VAL A 105 2.22 4.38 -5.54
N LEU A 106 2.99 5.42 -5.27
CA LEU A 106 3.54 5.68 -3.94
C LEU A 106 2.46 6.27 -3.04
N VAL A 107 2.14 5.56 -1.96
CA VAL A 107 1.24 6.06 -0.92
C VAL A 107 2.00 6.09 0.40
N ASN A 108 2.04 7.26 1.02
CA ASN A 108 2.69 7.51 2.30
C ASN A 108 2.06 8.76 2.95
N LYS A 109 2.68 9.34 3.97
CA LYS A 109 2.17 10.54 4.66
C LYS A 109 2.15 11.82 3.80
N THR A 110 2.81 11.82 2.65
CA THR A 110 2.91 12.96 1.73
C THR A 110 2.00 12.78 0.51
N TYR A 111 1.99 11.58 -0.07
CA TYR A 111 1.27 11.27 -1.29
C TYR A 111 -0.01 10.47 -0.98
N GLU A 112 -1.15 11.16 -1.06
CA GLU A 112 -2.46 10.55 -0.90
C GLU A 112 -2.79 9.62 -2.07
N TYR A 113 -3.32 8.46 -1.79
CA TYR A 113 -3.96 7.57 -2.75
C TYR A 113 -5.22 8.22 -3.33
N LYS A 114 -5.30 8.28 -4.66
CA LYS A 114 -6.52 8.67 -5.34
C LYS A 114 -7.32 7.42 -5.64
N PHE A 115 -8.43 7.25 -4.91
CA PHE A 115 -9.31 6.12 -5.07
C PHE A 115 -9.86 6.07 -6.49
N THR A 116 -9.63 4.95 -7.16
CA THR A 116 -10.08 4.70 -8.53
C THR A 116 -11.11 3.58 -8.55
N GLU A 117 -12.03 3.64 -9.52
CA GLU A 117 -13.07 2.59 -9.70
C GLU A 117 -12.61 1.44 -10.60
N ASP A 118 -11.37 1.46 -11.09
CA ASP A 118 -10.82 0.49 -12.05
C ASP A 118 -10.11 -0.71 -11.41
N LEU A 119 -9.99 -0.75 -10.08
CA LEU A 119 -9.41 -1.90 -9.38
C LEU A 119 -10.41 -3.05 -9.22
N ASP A 120 -10.03 -4.22 -9.73
CA ASP A 120 -10.75 -5.48 -9.49
C ASP A 120 -10.41 -6.03 -8.11
N ILE A 121 -11.07 -5.47 -7.08
CA ILE A 121 -10.89 -5.88 -5.68
C ILE A 121 -11.86 -7.03 -5.37
N VAL A 122 -11.29 -8.18 -4.99
CA VAL A 122 -12.05 -9.39 -4.68
C VAL A 122 -11.66 -9.95 -3.31
N ASP A 123 -12.53 -10.74 -2.69
CA ASP A 123 -12.23 -11.39 -1.43
C ASP A 123 -11.14 -12.45 -1.60
N ILE A 124 -10.21 -12.51 -0.65
CA ILE A 124 -9.12 -13.49 -0.67
C ILE A 124 -9.68 -14.90 -0.38
N TYR A 125 -10.73 -15.02 0.44
CA TYR A 125 -11.24 -16.31 0.89
C TYR A 125 -11.67 -17.23 -0.26
N SER A 126 -12.35 -16.68 -1.26
CA SER A 126 -12.85 -17.41 -2.43
C SER A 126 -11.81 -17.59 -3.54
N HIS A 127 -10.71 -16.83 -3.49
CA HIS A 127 -9.70 -16.77 -4.55
C HIS A 127 -8.32 -17.29 -4.11
N LYS A 128 -8.13 -17.62 -2.84
CA LYS A 128 -6.90 -18.24 -2.32
C LYS A 128 -6.77 -19.70 -2.74
N ASN A 129 -5.53 -20.18 -2.81
CA ASN A 129 -5.25 -21.62 -2.83
C ASN A 129 -5.28 -22.25 -1.42
N GLU A 130 -4.95 -23.53 -1.32
CA GLU A 130 -4.99 -24.29 -0.07
C GLU A 130 -3.74 -24.11 0.82
N TYR A 131 -2.70 -23.43 0.34
CA TYR A 131 -1.39 -23.36 0.99
C TYR A 131 -1.26 -22.25 2.04
N TYR A 132 -2.32 -21.47 2.24
CA TYR A 132 -2.40 -20.47 3.32
C TYR A 132 -3.86 -20.26 3.74
N THR A 133 -4.03 -19.58 4.87
CA THR A 133 -5.36 -19.20 5.39
C THR A 133 -5.58 -17.68 5.31
N VAL A 134 -6.82 -17.25 5.48
CA VAL A 134 -7.18 -15.84 5.60
C VAL A 134 -8.02 -15.67 6.87
N LYS A 135 -7.87 -14.53 7.54
CA LYS A 135 -8.50 -14.25 8.83
C LYS A 135 -10.03 -14.37 8.81
N ASP A 136 -10.66 -13.93 7.74
CA ASP A 136 -12.11 -13.97 7.55
C ASP A 136 -12.47 -13.88 6.04
N MET A 137 -13.76 -13.78 5.72
CA MET A 137 -14.28 -13.72 4.34
C MET A 137 -14.31 -12.30 3.75
N GLU A 138 -13.95 -11.27 4.52
CA GLU A 138 -14.03 -9.86 4.11
C GLU A 138 -12.68 -9.31 3.66
N VAL A 139 -11.57 -9.89 4.14
CA VAL A 139 -10.23 -9.52 3.69
C VAL A 139 -10.12 -9.65 2.17
N SER A 140 -9.75 -8.56 1.51
CA SER A 140 -9.73 -8.42 0.06
C SER A 140 -8.42 -7.79 -0.43
N LEU A 141 -8.10 -8.03 -1.70
CA LEU A 141 -6.98 -7.47 -2.44
C LEU A 141 -7.39 -7.33 -3.90
N GLU A 142 -6.60 -6.62 -4.70
CA GLU A 142 -6.72 -6.73 -6.15
C GLU A 142 -6.51 -8.20 -6.59
N SER A 143 -7.32 -8.67 -7.54
CA SER A 143 -7.28 -10.05 -8.04
C SER A 143 -5.90 -10.47 -8.56
N ASN A 144 -5.18 -9.60 -9.26
CA ASN A 144 -3.81 -9.88 -9.71
C ASN A 144 -2.84 -10.07 -8.53
N VAL A 145 -2.94 -9.25 -7.48
CA VAL A 145 -2.14 -9.41 -6.26
C VAL A 145 -2.40 -10.77 -5.59
N ILE A 146 -3.66 -11.22 -5.56
CA ILE A 146 -4.03 -12.54 -5.03
C ILE A 146 -3.41 -13.65 -5.89
N ASN A 147 -3.37 -13.51 -7.21
CA ASN A 147 -2.72 -14.49 -8.09
C ASN A 147 -1.23 -14.63 -7.79
N GLN A 148 -0.53 -13.51 -7.56
CA GLN A 148 0.90 -13.55 -7.20
C GLN A 148 1.11 -14.09 -5.79
N LEU A 149 0.22 -13.78 -4.85
CA LEU A 149 0.25 -14.32 -3.50
C LEU A 149 0.05 -15.84 -3.53
N ASN A 150 -0.90 -16.34 -4.32
CA ASN A 150 -1.12 -17.76 -4.53
C ASN A 150 0.14 -18.45 -5.06
N ALA A 151 0.78 -17.88 -6.09
CA ALA A 151 2.01 -18.42 -6.66
C ALA A 151 3.16 -18.48 -5.64
N MET A 152 3.31 -17.43 -4.83
CA MET A 152 4.32 -17.39 -3.75
C MET A 152 4.04 -18.46 -2.69
N MET A 153 2.79 -18.60 -2.24
CA MET A 153 2.42 -19.56 -1.20
C MET A 153 2.51 -21.02 -1.67
N GLU A 154 2.20 -21.29 -2.94
CA GLU A 154 2.42 -22.61 -3.54
C GLU A 154 3.89 -22.98 -3.60
N ALA A 155 4.76 -22.05 -4.02
CA ALA A 155 6.20 -22.28 -4.06
C ALA A 155 6.80 -22.44 -2.65
N PHE A 156 6.36 -21.63 -1.69
CA PHE A 156 6.71 -21.78 -0.28
C PHE A 156 6.34 -23.17 0.24
N TYR A 157 5.10 -23.62 0.01
CA TYR A 157 4.68 -24.96 0.39
C TYR A 157 5.49 -26.04 -0.30
N LYS A 158 5.80 -25.88 -1.59
CA LYS A 158 6.61 -26.86 -2.33
C LYS A 158 7.97 -27.08 -1.67
N GLU A 159 8.61 -26.01 -1.21
CA GLU A 159 9.92 -26.04 -0.58
C GLU A 159 9.87 -26.46 0.91
N LYS A 160 8.95 -25.87 1.68
CA LYS A 160 8.94 -25.99 3.15
C LYS A 160 7.91 -26.96 3.71
N LYS A 161 6.92 -27.36 2.91
CA LYS A 161 5.75 -28.15 3.34
C LYS A 161 4.98 -27.50 4.49
N ASN A 162 5.06 -26.17 4.59
CA ASN A 162 4.41 -25.38 5.63
C ASN A 162 3.21 -24.62 5.03
N THR A 163 2.07 -24.64 5.74
CA THR A 163 0.81 -23.96 5.38
C THR A 163 0.24 -23.11 6.52
N ASP A 164 1.05 -22.82 7.55
CA ASP A 164 0.59 -22.11 8.75
C ASP A 164 0.54 -20.58 8.59
N ILE A 165 0.86 -20.08 7.39
CA ILE A 165 0.76 -18.66 7.05
C ILE A 165 -0.72 -18.26 6.92
N ARG A 166 -1.03 -17.08 7.45
CA ARG A 166 -2.35 -16.43 7.32
C ARG A 166 -2.22 -15.00 6.87
N VAL A 167 -3.07 -14.58 5.93
CA VAL A 167 -3.33 -13.15 5.67
C VAL A 167 -4.22 -12.59 6.78
N ILE A 168 -3.69 -11.64 7.56
CA ILE A 168 -4.33 -11.11 8.76
C ILE A 168 -4.93 -9.70 8.57
N ASP A 169 -4.49 -8.99 7.54
CA ASP A 169 -4.99 -7.66 7.17
C ASP A 169 -4.65 -7.38 5.71
N ALA A 170 -5.45 -6.58 5.01
CA ALA A 170 -5.24 -6.25 3.60
C ALA A 170 -5.98 -4.95 3.23
N TYR A 171 -6.64 -4.91 2.06
CA TYR A 171 -7.35 -3.73 1.59
C TYR A 171 -8.26 -3.12 2.65
N ARG A 172 -8.27 -1.78 2.72
CA ARG A 172 -9.25 -1.00 3.46
C ARG A 172 -9.75 0.14 2.61
N SER A 173 -11.06 0.38 2.64
CA SER A 173 -11.62 1.62 2.10
C SER A 173 -11.08 2.84 2.87
N LYS A 174 -11.31 4.04 2.32
CA LYS A 174 -10.99 5.29 3.02
C LYS A 174 -11.65 5.35 4.40
N GLU A 175 -12.95 5.05 4.46
CA GLU A 175 -13.76 5.10 5.67
C GLU A 175 -13.32 4.06 6.70
N GLU A 176 -12.95 2.85 6.25
CA GLU A 176 -12.44 1.80 7.12
C GLU A 176 -11.11 2.19 7.77
N GLN A 177 -10.24 2.88 7.01
CA GLN A 177 -9.01 3.43 7.54
C GLN A 177 -9.27 4.56 8.54
N ASP A 178 -10.16 5.49 8.22
CA ASP A 178 -10.54 6.60 9.10
C ASP A 178 -11.15 6.08 10.43
N LYS A 179 -11.84 4.93 10.41
CA LYS A 179 -12.30 4.23 11.63
C LYS A 179 -11.14 3.68 12.47
N GLN A 180 -10.02 3.25 11.88
CA GLN A 180 -8.84 2.82 12.66
C GLN A 180 -8.23 4.00 13.43
N VAL A 181 -8.18 5.19 12.81
CA VAL A 181 -7.72 6.43 13.47
C VAL A 181 -8.65 6.80 14.62
N SER A 182 -9.96 6.84 14.36
CA SER A 182 -10.97 7.13 15.38
C SER A 182 -10.95 6.13 16.54
N GLY A 183 -10.50 4.90 16.28
CA GLY A 183 -10.29 3.84 17.26
C GLY A 183 -8.91 3.83 17.93
N ASN A 184 -8.06 4.85 17.70
CA ASN A 184 -6.70 4.99 18.23
C ASN A 184 -5.76 3.81 17.90
N LYS A 185 -5.94 3.16 16.75
CA LYS A 185 -5.08 2.04 16.31
C LYS A 185 -3.92 2.49 15.42
N THR A 186 -4.03 3.67 14.82
CA THR A 186 -3.03 4.27 13.93
C THR A 186 -3.26 5.77 13.83
N ASP A 187 -2.22 6.52 13.48
CA ASP A 187 -2.25 7.95 13.15
C ASP A 187 -2.43 8.20 11.64
N VAL A 188 -2.48 7.15 10.81
CA VAL A 188 -2.56 7.26 9.35
C VAL A 188 -4.03 7.33 8.90
N THR A 189 -4.43 8.47 8.34
CA THR A 189 -5.79 8.69 7.82
C THR A 189 -6.04 7.97 6.49
N GLY A 190 -7.32 7.79 6.15
CA GLY A 190 -7.74 7.24 4.88
C GLY A 190 -7.25 8.08 3.71
N GLY A 191 -6.70 7.41 2.70
CA GLY A 191 -5.96 8.01 1.59
C GLY A 191 -4.44 7.94 1.79
N TYR A 192 -3.93 7.91 3.02
CA TYR A 192 -2.48 7.89 3.29
C TYR A 192 -1.98 6.52 3.77
N SER A 193 -2.88 5.53 3.85
CA SER A 193 -2.53 4.15 4.18
C SER A 193 -2.25 3.37 2.91
N ASP A 194 -1.12 2.66 2.88
CA ASP A 194 -0.75 1.82 1.75
C ASP A 194 -1.78 0.69 1.50
N TYR A 195 -2.54 0.31 2.55
CA TYR A 195 -3.67 -0.61 2.44
C TYR A 195 -4.82 -0.08 1.57
N ASN A 196 -4.93 1.23 1.35
CA ASN A 196 -5.95 1.79 0.46
C ASN A 196 -5.73 1.41 -1.02
N THR A 197 -4.54 0.96 -1.39
CA THR A 197 -4.17 0.58 -2.77
C THR A 197 -4.64 -0.81 -3.21
N ALA A 198 -5.19 -1.60 -2.28
CA ALA A 198 -5.48 -3.03 -2.47
C ALA A 198 -4.27 -3.88 -2.91
N ARG A 199 -3.04 -3.37 -2.71
CA ARG A 199 -1.76 -4.03 -3.05
C ARG A 199 -0.91 -4.37 -1.83
N SER A 200 -1.39 -4.03 -0.64
CA SER A 200 -0.69 -4.27 0.61
C SER A 200 -1.47 -5.18 1.53
N PHE A 201 -0.75 -6.09 2.18
CA PHE A 201 -1.31 -7.07 3.11
C PHE A 201 -0.33 -7.38 4.24
N ALA A 202 -0.87 -7.93 5.31
CA ALA A 202 -0.11 -8.40 6.46
C ALA A 202 -0.19 -9.92 6.58
N LEU A 203 0.94 -10.55 6.91
CA LEU A 203 1.02 -11.98 7.20
C LEU A 203 1.26 -12.25 8.68
N GLY A 204 0.72 -13.37 9.16
CA GLY A 204 1.08 -13.95 10.45
C GLY A 204 1.31 -15.45 10.33
N SER A 205 2.05 -16.02 11.28
CA SER A 205 2.20 -17.47 11.45
C SER A 205 1.20 -17.99 12.47
N PHE A 206 0.61 -19.14 12.19
CA PHE A 206 -0.38 -19.81 13.04
C PHE A 206 -0.08 -21.31 13.16
N PRO A 207 1.02 -21.68 13.85
CA PRO A 207 1.43 -23.08 13.96
C PRO A 207 0.37 -23.96 14.63
N ALA A 208 0.47 -25.27 14.41
CA ALA A 208 -0.50 -26.25 14.91
C ALA A 208 -0.60 -26.34 16.44
N ASP A 209 0.39 -25.80 17.17
CA ASP A 209 0.38 -25.71 18.64
C ASP A 209 -0.59 -24.65 19.18
N GLY A 210 -1.24 -23.88 18.29
CA GLY A 210 -2.23 -22.86 18.62
C GLY A 210 -1.63 -21.49 18.95
N THR A 211 -0.32 -21.32 18.81
CA THR A 211 0.33 -20.00 18.91
C THR A 211 0.05 -19.16 17.66
N SER A 212 0.26 -17.85 17.77
CA SER A 212 0.18 -16.96 16.61
C SER A 212 1.12 -15.78 16.77
N TYR A 213 1.85 -15.46 15.71
CA TYR A 213 2.79 -14.34 15.69
C TYR A 213 2.62 -13.54 14.41
N TYR A 214 3.03 -12.27 14.44
CA TYR A 214 3.34 -11.58 13.19
C TYR A 214 4.45 -12.34 12.47
N LEU A 215 4.42 -12.37 11.14
CA LEU A 215 5.45 -13.09 10.39
C LEU A 215 6.83 -12.48 10.67
N LEU A 216 7.80 -13.34 10.96
CA LEU A 216 9.20 -13.00 11.22
C LEU A 216 10.08 -13.70 10.19
N ASP A 217 11.20 -13.07 9.86
CA ASP A 217 12.24 -13.65 9.03
C ASP A 217 13.07 -14.65 9.83
N GLU A 218 12.50 -15.83 10.02
CA GLU A 218 13.15 -16.94 10.74
C GLU A 218 12.61 -18.30 10.28
N GLY A 219 13.43 -19.33 10.48
CA GLY A 219 13.05 -20.72 10.20
C GLY A 219 12.62 -20.93 8.76
N ASP A 220 11.46 -21.56 8.55
CA ASP A 220 10.92 -21.77 7.21
C ASP A 220 10.55 -20.46 6.52
N TYR A 221 10.07 -19.47 7.28
CA TYR A 221 9.52 -18.21 6.76
C TYR A 221 10.57 -17.33 6.10
N SER A 222 11.86 -17.49 6.43
CA SER A 222 12.96 -16.83 5.71
C SER A 222 12.89 -17.04 4.21
N TRP A 223 12.34 -18.18 3.76
CA TRP A 223 12.10 -18.41 2.34
C TRP A 223 11.20 -17.35 1.70
N ILE A 224 10.18 -16.86 2.41
CA ILE A 224 9.32 -15.78 1.91
C ILE A 224 10.16 -14.51 1.70
N TYR A 225 10.96 -14.10 2.68
CA TYR A 225 11.78 -12.88 2.59
C TYR A 225 12.83 -12.98 1.48
N ASP A 226 13.40 -14.17 1.29
CA ASP A 226 14.40 -14.45 0.25
C ASP A 226 13.80 -14.53 -1.17
N ASN A 227 12.50 -14.75 -1.32
CA ASN A 227 11.87 -15.07 -2.61
C ASN A 227 10.67 -14.19 -3.00
N MET A 228 10.10 -13.40 -2.08
CA MET A 228 8.89 -12.60 -2.32
C MET A 228 9.01 -11.65 -3.52
N GLN A 229 10.22 -11.18 -3.80
CA GLN A 229 10.53 -10.29 -4.91
C GLN A 229 10.35 -10.96 -6.28
N ASN A 230 10.49 -12.29 -6.35
CA ASN A 230 10.25 -13.07 -7.57
C ASN A 230 8.76 -13.13 -7.92
N TYR A 231 7.90 -12.76 -6.98
CA TYR A 231 6.43 -12.65 -7.14
C TYR A 231 5.96 -11.19 -7.11
N GLY A 232 6.90 -10.24 -7.17
CA GLY A 232 6.57 -8.81 -7.22
C GLY A 232 6.27 -8.17 -5.87
N PHE A 233 6.60 -8.82 -4.75
CA PHE A 233 6.38 -8.27 -3.41
C PHE A 233 7.66 -7.71 -2.78
N ILE A 234 7.48 -6.67 -1.96
CA ILE A 234 8.52 -6.10 -1.09
C ILE A 234 8.04 -6.09 0.36
N LEU A 235 8.98 -6.06 1.31
CA LEU A 235 8.70 -5.65 2.67
C LEU A 235 8.51 -4.13 2.68
N ARG A 236 7.29 -3.64 2.94
CA ARG A 236 6.95 -2.23 2.72
C ARG A 236 7.63 -1.26 3.69
N TYR A 237 7.87 -1.72 4.93
CA TYR A 237 8.42 -0.93 6.03
C TYR A 237 9.58 -1.68 6.70
N PRO A 238 10.75 -1.79 6.06
CA PRO A 238 11.91 -2.49 6.59
C PRO A 238 12.52 -1.76 7.79
N VAL A 239 13.27 -2.50 8.61
CA VAL A 239 13.98 -1.98 9.78
C VAL A 239 14.91 -0.82 9.39
N SER A 240 15.01 0.19 10.26
CA SER A 240 15.88 1.36 10.09
C SER A 240 15.53 2.29 8.90
N LYS A 241 14.37 2.12 8.25
CA LYS A 241 13.89 3.01 7.17
C LYS A 241 12.65 3.83 7.58
N ASP A 242 12.38 3.94 8.88
CA ASP A 242 11.21 4.65 9.42
C ASP A 242 11.22 6.15 9.05
N LEU A 243 12.40 6.77 9.02
CA LEU A 243 12.57 8.18 8.62
C LEU A 243 12.26 8.43 7.14
N ILE A 244 12.43 7.42 6.30
CA ILE A 244 12.17 7.49 4.85
C ILE A 244 10.69 7.18 4.57
N THR A 245 10.17 6.11 5.16
CA THR A 245 8.79 5.66 4.91
C THR A 245 7.75 6.46 5.71
N GLY A 246 8.16 7.14 6.78
CA GLY A 246 7.27 7.85 7.70
C GLY A 246 6.41 6.95 8.58
N ILE A 247 6.66 5.63 8.57
CA ILE A 247 5.89 4.60 9.24
C ILE A 247 6.87 3.70 10.02
N PRO A 248 6.57 3.32 11.28
CA PRO A 248 7.42 2.40 12.02
C PRO A 248 7.62 1.08 11.29
N SER A 249 8.84 0.56 11.33
CA SER A 249 9.18 -0.73 10.72
C SER A 249 8.29 -1.88 11.17
N SER A 250 8.15 -2.86 10.28
CA SER A 250 7.40 -4.09 10.52
C SER A 250 7.97 -5.21 9.67
N THR A 251 8.00 -6.41 10.21
CA THR A 251 8.46 -7.61 9.50
C THR A 251 7.37 -8.24 8.64
N TYR A 252 6.12 -7.85 8.81
CA TYR A 252 4.97 -8.63 8.35
C TYR A 252 4.07 -7.92 7.34
N ARG A 253 4.38 -6.67 6.94
CA ARG A 253 3.60 -5.89 5.97
C ARG A 253 4.27 -5.87 4.60
N PHE A 254 3.61 -6.48 3.64
CA PHE A 254 4.09 -6.67 2.27
C PHE A 254 3.32 -5.78 1.31
N ARG A 255 4.00 -5.32 0.26
CA ARG A 255 3.42 -4.50 -0.82
C ARG A 255 3.77 -5.12 -2.16
N TYR A 256 2.77 -5.30 -3.02
CA TYR A 256 2.97 -5.64 -4.42
C TYR A 256 3.37 -4.41 -5.24
N VAL A 257 4.49 -4.53 -5.97
CA VAL A 257 5.03 -3.52 -6.91
C VAL A 257 5.31 -4.13 -8.28
N GLY A 258 5.09 -5.44 -8.45
CA GLY A 258 5.33 -6.17 -9.69
C GLY A 258 6.78 -6.57 -9.92
N VAL A 259 6.95 -7.62 -10.74
CA VAL A 259 8.24 -7.98 -11.35
C VAL A 259 8.43 -7.09 -12.59
N PRO A 260 9.62 -6.50 -12.80
CA PRO A 260 10.89 -6.74 -12.13
C PRO A 260 11.21 -5.76 -10.99
N HIS A 261 10.30 -4.86 -10.65
CA HIS A 261 10.55 -3.76 -9.70
C HIS A 261 10.98 -4.28 -8.33
N ALA A 262 10.24 -5.24 -7.78
CA ALA A 262 10.55 -5.84 -6.49
C ALA A 262 11.95 -6.46 -6.45
N ILE A 263 12.40 -7.08 -7.56
CA ILE A 263 13.73 -7.70 -7.66
C ILE A 263 14.82 -6.64 -7.56
N TYR A 264 14.70 -5.55 -8.32
CA TYR A 264 15.66 -4.46 -8.24
C TYR A 264 15.69 -3.80 -6.86
N MET A 265 14.52 -3.60 -6.26
CA MET A 265 14.40 -3.04 -4.91
C MET A 265 15.07 -3.93 -3.86
N ALA A 266 14.87 -5.25 -3.92
CA ALA A 266 15.51 -6.20 -3.03
C ALA A 266 17.03 -6.19 -3.19
N GLN A 267 17.53 -6.25 -4.43
CA GLN A 267 18.98 -6.24 -4.72
C GLN A 267 19.70 -4.98 -4.24
N ASN A 268 18.99 -3.84 -4.20
CA ASN A 268 19.55 -2.55 -3.84
C ASN A 268 19.09 -2.04 -2.45
N ASN A 269 18.36 -2.87 -1.69
CA ASN A 269 17.84 -2.53 -0.36
C ASN A 269 17.05 -1.20 -0.33
N LEU A 270 16.15 -1.03 -1.29
CA LEU A 270 15.36 0.18 -1.48
C LEU A 270 13.95 0.04 -0.89
N THR A 271 13.47 1.10 -0.25
CA THR A 271 12.03 1.28 -0.03
C THR A 271 11.34 1.72 -1.31
N LEU A 272 9.99 1.74 -1.33
CA LEU A 272 9.26 2.25 -2.50
C LEU A 272 9.58 3.74 -2.74
N GLU A 273 9.72 4.53 -1.68
CA GLU A 273 10.12 5.94 -1.77
C GLU A 273 11.48 6.10 -2.47
N GLU A 274 12.49 5.34 -2.05
CA GLU A 274 13.82 5.39 -2.64
C GLU A 274 13.82 4.89 -4.09
N TYR A 275 13.02 3.86 -4.39
CA TYR A 275 12.88 3.35 -5.76
C TYR A 275 12.25 4.36 -6.70
N ILE A 276 11.16 5.03 -6.27
CA ILE A 276 10.49 6.06 -7.08
C ILE A 276 11.43 7.24 -7.36
N GLU A 277 12.31 7.60 -6.44
CA GLU A 277 13.30 8.65 -6.72
C GLU A 277 14.45 8.14 -7.60
N ASN A 278 14.94 6.92 -7.36
CA ASN A 278 16.02 6.33 -8.14
C ASN A 278 15.65 6.16 -9.62
N ILE A 279 14.44 5.70 -9.92
CA ILE A 279 14.03 5.38 -11.29
C ILE A 279 13.95 6.62 -12.20
N LYS A 280 13.79 7.83 -11.63
CA LYS A 280 13.76 9.10 -12.38
C LYS A 280 15.06 9.42 -13.12
N SER A 281 16.16 8.79 -12.73
CA SER A 281 17.46 8.95 -13.41
C SER A 281 17.55 8.16 -14.72
N TYR A 282 16.58 7.31 -15.02
CA TYR A 282 16.57 6.44 -16.21
C TYR A 282 15.49 6.90 -17.19
N ASN A 283 15.85 6.98 -18.47
CA ASN A 283 14.95 7.37 -19.54
C ASN A 283 14.96 6.30 -20.65
N LYS A 284 14.13 6.48 -21.68
CA LYS A 284 14.00 5.53 -22.80
C LYS A 284 15.34 5.14 -23.44
N ASP A 285 16.27 6.09 -23.55
CA ASP A 285 17.53 5.88 -24.26
C ASP A 285 18.60 5.26 -23.35
N THR A 286 18.50 5.50 -22.04
CA THR A 286 19.33 4.88 -21.01
C THR A 286 18.45 4.22 -19.93
N PRO A 287 17.79 3.10 -20.25
CA PRO A 287 16.86 2.46 -19.32
C PRO A 287 17.61 1.69 -18.23
N LEU A 288 16.97 1.58 -17.06
CA LEU A 288 17.37 0.63 -16.04
C LEU A 288 17.15 -0.80 -16.56
N LYS A 289 18.17 -1.64 -16.45
CA LYS A 289 18.11 -3.04 -16.92
C LYS A 289 18.00 -3.98 -15.74
N VAL A 290 16.97 -4.82 -15.74
CA VAL A 290 16.71 -5.82 -14.69
C VAL A 290 16.42 -7.17 -15.32
N THR A 291 16.72 -8.25 -14.61
CA THR A 291 16.34 -9.62 -15.02
C THR A 291 15.75 -10.37 -13.84
N ASP A 292 14.77 -11.23 -14.10
CA ASP A 292 14.23 -12.20 -13.13
C ASP A 292 14.93 -13.58 -13.23
N GLY A 293 16.03 -13.66 -13.99
CA GLY A 293 16.76 -14.89 -14.31
C GLY A 293 16.28 -15.59 -15.58
N THR A 294 15.05 -15.30 -16.05
CA THR A 294 14.47 -15.88 -17.27
C THR A 294 14.24 -14.82 -18.35
N LYS A 295 13.68 -13.68 -17.96
CA LYS A 295 13.34 -12.54 -18.80
C LYS A 295 14.25 -11.37 -18.48
N SER A 296 14.44 -10.50 -19.47
CA SER A 296 15.11 -9.22 -19.31
C SER A 296 14.13 -8.07 -19.49
N TYR A 297 14.37 -7.00 -18.75
CA TYR A 297 13.49 -5.85 -18.68
C TYR A 297 14.27 -4.56 -18.85
N ASN A 298 13.68 -3.63 -19.61
CA ASN A 298 14.08 -2.23 -19.61
C ASN A 298 13.01 -1.43 -18.87
N ILE A 299 13.43 -0.62 -17.89
CA ILE A 299 12.55 0.23 -17.09
C ILE A 299 13.01 1.67 -17.24
N TYR A 300 12.08 2.58 -17.47
CA TYR A 300 12.41 4.00 -17.60
C TYR A 300 11.28 4.89 -17.12
N TYR A 301 11.65 6.11 -16.72
CA TYR A 301 10.76 7.15 -16.26
C TYR A 301 10.41 8.14 -17.38
N VAL A 302 9.18 8.64 -17.35
CA VAL A 302 8.68 9.72 -18.21
C VAL A 302 7.95 10.74 -17.33
N SER A 303 8.46 11.97 -17.27
CA SER A 303 7.82 13.05 -16.51
C SER A 303 6.45 13.36 -17.08
N ALA A 304 5.44 13.48 -16.22
CA ALA A 304 4.12 13.90 -16.65
C ALA A 304 4.09 15.41 -16.94
N ASN A 305 3.26 15.80 -17.89
CA ASN A 305 2.94 17.20 -18.14
C ASN A 305 1.67 17.57 -17.35
N GLU A 306 1.78 18.50 -16.40
CA GLU A 306 0.66 18.93 -15.57
C GLU A 306 -0.44 19.68 -16.35
N ASN A 307 -0.10 20.27 -17.49
CA ASN A 307 -0.96 21.19 -18.24
C ASN A 307 -1.45 20.61 -19.58
N SER A 308 -1.10 19.36 -19.89
CA SER A 308 -1.36 18.72 -21.17
C SER A 308 -1.29 17.19 -21.04
N VAL A 309 -1.74 16.48 -22.07
CA VAL A 309 -1.39 15.06 -22.23
C VAL A 309 0.12 14.86 -22.26
N THR A 310 0.57 13.76 -21.66
CA THR A 310 1.95 13.29 -21.68
C THR A 310 2.11 12.29 -22.81
N GLU A 311 3.12 12.48 -23.65
CA GLU A 311 3.49 11.52 -24.70
C GLU A 311 4.50 10.52 -24.13
N VAL A 312 4.02 9.33 -23.77
CA VAL A 312 4.82 8.25 -23.19
C VAL A 312 5.31 7.32 -24.30
N PRO A 313 6.61 7.31 -24.64
CA PRO A 313 7.12 6.43 -25.68
C PRO A 313 7.13 4.98 -25.19
N VAL A 314 6.64 4.07 -26.01
CA VAL A 314 6.60 2.61 -25.76
C VAL A 314 7.06 1.84 -27.00
N PRO A 315 7.68 0.65 -26.85
CA PRO A 315 8.08 -0.15 -28.00
C PRO A 315 6.87 -0.67 -28.79
N SER A 316 7.00 -0.75 -30.12
CA SER A 316 5.91 -1.16 -31.01
C SER A 316 5.73 -2.69 -31.12
N ASP A 317 6.76 -3.46 -30.79
CA ASP A 317 6.84 -4.92 -31.01
C ASP A 317 7.10 -5.72 -29.72
N LYS A 318 7.02 -5.07 -28.55
CA LYS A 318 7.25 -5.70 -27.23
C LYS A 318 6.06 -5.49 -26.30
N THR A 319 5.91 -6.41 -25.36
CA THR A 319 4.98 -6.24 -24.24
C THR A 319 5.55 -5.26 -23.22
N TYR A 320 4.70 -4.33 -22.77
CA TYR A 320 5.06 -3.35 -21.77
C TYR A 320 3.91 -3.11 -20.79
N THR A 321 4.24 -2.55 -19.63
CA THR A 321 3.27 -1.93 -18.71
C THR A 321 3.65 -0.47 -18.48
N ILE A 322 2.66 0.33 -18.08
CA ILE A 322 2.85 1.71 -17.63
C ILE A 322 2.20 1.83 -16.26
N SER A 323 2.93 2.36 -15.29
CA SER A 323 2.39 2.74 -14.00
C SER A 323 2.68 4.20 -13.75
N GLY A 324 1.71 4.95 -13.27
CA GLY A 324 1.98 6.18 -12.54
C GLY A 324 2.76 5.90 -11.26
N ASN A 325 3.51 6.89 -10.79
CA ASN A 325 4.24 6.82 -9.53
C ASN A 325 3.54 7.53 -8.35
N ASN A 326 2.37 8.13 -8.60
CA ASN A 326 1.60 8.97 -7.68
C ASN A 326 2.31 10.27 -7.23
N THR A 327 3.41 10.65 -7.89
CA THR A 327 4.18 11.85 -7.57
C THR A 327 4.20 12.85 -8.72
N ASP A 328 4.74 12.46 -9.87
CA ASP A 328 5.11 13.40 -10.94
C ASP A 328 5.25 12.76 -12.33
N GLY A 329 5.04 11.45 -12.49
CA GLY A 329 5.21 10.83 -13.80
C GLY A 329 4.85 9.36 -13.90
N PHE A 330 5.32 8.79 -14.99
CA PHE A 330 5.05 7.41 -15.40
C PHE A 330 6.34 6.60 -15.44
N ILE A 331 6.21 5.32 -15.08
CA ILE A 331 7.26 4.32 -15.15
C ILE A 331 6.82 3.29 -16.18
N VAL A 332 7.62 3.14 -17.23
CA VAL A 332 7.38 2.17 -18.30
C VAL A 332 8.29 0.97 -18.08
N THR A 333 7.70 -0.23 -18.14
CA THR A 333 8.42 -1.49 -17.99
C THR A 333 8.23 -2.30 -19.26
N VAL A 334 9.32 -2.51 -19.98
CA VAL A 334 9.35 -3.28 -21.23
C VAL A 334 9.94 -4.65 -20.97
N THR A 335 9.23 -5.71 -21.40
CA THR A 335 9.76 -7.08 -21.42
C THR A 335 10.46 -7.34 -22.76
N LEU A 336 11.72 -7.77 -22.73
CA LEU A 336 12.55 -7.85 -23.94
C LEU A 336 12.52 -9.23 -24.63
N ASN A 337 12.30 -10.30 -23.87
CA ASN A 337 12.36 -11.69 -24.32
C ASN A 337 11.83 -12.65 -23.26
#